data_AF-A0A7R8H3R8-F1
#
_entry.id   AF-A0A7R8H3R8-F1
#
_cell.length_a   1.000
_cell.length_b   1.000
_cell.length_c   1.000
_cell.angle_alpha   90.00
_cell.angle_beta   90.00
_cell.angle_gamma   90.00
#
_symmetry.space_group_name_H-M   'P 1'
#
loop_
_entity.id
_entity.type
_entity.pdbx_description
1 polymer ?
#
loop_
_entity_poly.entity_id
_entity_poly.type
_entity_poly.pdbx_seq_one_letter_code
_entity_poly.pdbx_strand_id
1 'polypeptide(L)'
;MTIHSGSTFRIPGSTCADIPANLKNLTSWLNPEYVKYKCPNGFEFKISGYPFFFSNCTVRNIWEPSEVEECIPRKCLKDPVEPFENMTVRWPNQSRSGGIEIKYHCPFRYTTDHYGTRVQSNTCIWNNETDLMEWTPDVIYPCSRKYELYLIIIEYASRETQVFHLCEKVMISINMVQELGR
;
A
#
# COMPACT_ATOMS: atom_id res chain seq x y z
N MET A 1 -19.42 18.79 6.28
CA MET A 1 -19.97 17.56 5.68
C MET A 1 -18.83 16.72 5.14
N THR A 2 -18.84 15.40 5.37
CA THR A 2 -17.93 14.46 4.70
C THR A 2 -18.73 13.77 3.59
N ILE A 3 -18.26 13.88 2.35
CA ILE A 3 -18.92 13.30 1.18
C ILE A 3 -18.35 11.89 0.97
N HIS A 4 -19.17 10.88 0.65
CA HIS A 4 -18.64 9.56 0.35
C HIS A 4 -18.07 9.50 -1.09
N SER A 5 -17.08 8.65 -1.33
CA SER A 5 -16.46 8.51 -2.66
C SER A 5 -17.50 8.12 -3.72
N GLY A 6 -17.41 8.74 -4.90
CA GLY A 6 -18.24 8.37 -6.06
C GLY A 6 -19.68 8.89 -6.05
N SER A 7 -20.04 9.76 -5.11
CA SER A 7 -21.38 10.37 -5.07
C SER A 7 -21.32 11.86 -5.38
N THR A 8 -22.12 12.30 -6.37
CA THR A 8 -22.51 13.70 -6.52
C THR A 8 -23.59 14.00 -5.47
N PHE A 9 -23.39 15.04 -4.67
CA PHE A 9 -24.34 15.40 -3.63
C PHE A 9 -25.04 16.71 -3.98
N ARG A 10 -26.37 16.68 -4.07
CA ARG A 10 -27.16 17.90 -4.09
C ARG A 10 -27.27 18.43 -2.67
N ILE A 11 -27.04 19.73 -2.50
CA ILE A 11 -27.21 20.39 -1.21
C ILE A 11 -28.69 20.24 -0.82
N PRO A 12 -29.03 19.53 0.28
CA PRO A 12 -30.41 19.28 0.65
C PRO A 12 -30.97 20.60 1.16
N GLY A 13 -32.08 21.04 0.55
CA GLY A 13 -32.63 22.37 0.77
C GLY A 13 -32.22 23.33 -0.34
N SER A 14 -33.20 23.83 -1.08
CA SER A 14 -32.98 24.84 -2.12
C SER A 14 -32.61 26.20 -1.55
N THR A 15 -32.67 26.37 -0.23
CA THR A 15 -32.44 27.65 0.44
C THR A 15 -31.34 27.60 1.49
N CYS A 16 -30.68 28.74 1.74
CA CYS A 16 -29.61 28.81 2.75
C CYS A 16 -30.11 28.66 4.19
N ALA A 17 -31.43 28.71 4.40
CA ALA A 17 -32.06 28.47 5.70
C ALA A 17 -32.15 26.98 6.05
N ASP A 18 -32.16 26.10 5.05
CA ASP A 18 -32.42 24.67 5.21
C ASP A 18 -31.12 23.89 5.44
N ILE A 19 -30.31 24.28 6.42
CA ILE A 19 -29.09 23.53 6.76
C ILE A 19 -29.51 22.16 7.34
N PRO A 20 -29.17 21.02 6.70
CA PRO A 20 -29.54 19.69 7.20
C PRO A 20 -29.14 19.48 8.67
N ALA A 21 -30.06 18.97 9.50
CA ALA A 21 -29.85 18.78 10.94
C ALA A 21 -28.63 17.91 11.29
N ASN A 22 -28.25 17.02 10.38
CA ASN A 22 -27.05 16.19 10.37
C ASN A 22 -25.73 16.98 10.27
N LEU A 23 -25.78 18.31 10.14
CA LEU A 23 -24.61 19.22 10.17
C LEU A 23 -24.36 19.90 11.52
N LYS A 24 -25.26 19.76 12.51
CA LYS A 24 -25.08 20.41 13.83
C LYS A 24 -23.90 19.89 14.66
N ASN A 25 -23.39 18.69 14.34
CA ASN A 25 -22.33 18.01 15.12
C ASN A 25 -20.94 18.07 14.47
N LEU A 26 -20.79 18.65 13.28
CA LEU A 26 -19.49 19.03 12.76
C LEU A 26 -19.25 20.46 13.23
N THR A 27 -18.11 20.72 13.87
CA THR A 27 -17.65 22.04 14.31
C THR A 27 -17.44 22.98 13.12
N SER A 28 -18.53 23.37 12.47
CA SER A 28 -18.58 24.40 11.46
C SER A 28 -18.74 25.73 12.18
N TRP A 29 -17.73 26.57 12.02
CA TRP A 29 -17.89 28.01 12.08
C TRP A 29 -18.84 28.38 10.93
N LEU A 30 -20.14 28.28 11.16
CA LEU A 30 -21.19 28.63 10.21
C LEU A 30 -21.18 30.15 10.08
N ASN A 31 -20.41 30.65 9.13
CA ASN A 31 -20.64 31.99 8.62
C ASN A 31 -21.79 31.87 7.62
N PRO A 32 -22.95 32.52 7.82
CA PRO A 32 -24.14 32.33 6.97
C PRO A 32 -23.91 32.68 5.49
N GLU A 33 -22.76 33.25 5.16
CA GLU A 33 -22.33 33.63 3.82
C GLU A 33 -21.84 32.44 2.98
N TYR A 34 -21.28 31.38 3.59
CA TYR A 34 -20.76 30.23 2.85
C TYR A 34 -20.68 28.92 3.66
N VAL A 35 -20.71 27.79 2.96
CA VAL A 35 -20.47 26.45 3.51
C VAL A 35 -19.23 25.84 2.87
N LYS A 36 -18.37 25.27 3.73
CA LYS A 36 -17.16 24.54 3.33
C LYS A 36 -17.42 23.03 3.37
N TYR A 37 -17.23 22.38 2.23
CA TYR A 37 -17.28 20.93 2.06
C TYR A 37 -15.87 20.34 2.05
N LYS A 38 -15.72 19.12 2.56
CA LYS A 38 -14.45 18.39 2.57
C LYS A 38 -14.65 16.98 2.04
N CYS A 39 -13.83 16.57 1.07
CA CYS A 39 -13.74 15.16 0.68
C CYS A 39 -13.08 14.32 1.80
N PRO A 40 -13.29 12.99 1.83
CA PRO A 40 -12.57 12.10 2.73
C PRO A 40 -11.07 12.18 2.49
N ASN A 41 -10.30 11.72 3.47
CA ASN A 41 -8.85 11.66 3.36
C ASN A 41 -8.44 10.78 2.15
N GLY A 42 -7.48 11.27 1.35
CA GLY A 42 -7.09 10.64 0.10
C GLY A 42 -8.00 10.92 -1.10
N PHE A 43 -9.00 11.80 -0.98
CA PHE A 43 -9.89 12.21 -2.07
C PHE A 43 -9.86 13.74 -2.30
N GLU A 44 -10.18 14.14 -3.52
CA GLU A 44 -10.28 15.53 -3.99
C GLU A 44 -11.53 15.71 -4.86
N PHE A 45 -12.01 16.95 -4.98
CA PHE A 45 -13.11 17.26 -5.88
C PHE A 45 -12.64 17.24 -7.34
N LYS A 46 -13.44 16.62 -8.21
CA LYS A 46 -13.07 16.31 -9.60
C LYS A 46 -12.65 17.53 -10.45
N ILE A 47 -13.28 18.69 -10.28
CA ILE A 47 -13.02 19.87 -11.12
C ILE A 47 -11.95 20.74 -10.46
N SER A 48 -12.07 21.00 -9.16
CA SER A 48 -11.11 21.86 -8.47
C SER A 48 -9.74 21.21 -8.26
N GLY A 49 -9.67 19.88 -8.12
CA GLY A 49 -8.44 19.18 -7.75
C GLY A 49 -7.99 19.46 -6.30
N TYR A 50 -8.88 20.03 -5.48
CA TYR A 50 -8.63 20.31 -4.06
C TYR A 50 -9.56 19.47 -3.18
N PRO A 51 -9.19 19.20 -1.91
CA PRO A 51 -10.05 18.46 -1.00
C PRO A 51 -11.14 19.31 -0.34
N PHE A 52 -11.20 20.60 -0.68
CA PHE A 52 -12.15 21.55 -0.15
C PHE A 52 -12.94 22.20 -1.28
N PHE A 53 -14.22 22.44 -1.02
CA PHE A 53 -15.13 23.11 -1.94
C PHE A 53 -16.01 24.08 -1.15
N PHE A 54 -16.33 25.21 -1.75
CA PHE A 54 -17.09 26.27 -1.11
C PHE A 54 -18.37 26.53 -1.91
N SER A 55 -19.48 26.64 -1.21
CA SER A 55 -20.74 27.12 -1.78
C SER A 55 -21.18 28.35 -0.99
N ASN A 56 -21.49 29.42 -1.70
CA ASN A 56 -21.87 30.70 -1.11
C ASN A 56 -23.38 30.83 -1.10
N CYS A 57 -23.92 31.47 -0.06
CA CYS A 57 -25.31 31.85 -0.05
C CYS A 57 -25.49 33.15 -0.84
N THR A 58 -26.26 33.11 -1.93
CA THR A 58 -26.59 34.30 -2.71
C THR A 58 -27.61 35.18 -2.00
N VAL A 59 -27.75 36.45 -2.42
CA VAL A 59 -28.81 37.36 -1.92
C VAL A 59 -30.22 36.84 -2.15
N ARG A 60 -30.39 35.86 -3.06
CA ARG A 60 -31.66 35.17 -3.34
C ARG A 60 -31.93 34.01 -2.38
N ASN A 61 -31.09 33.85 -1.36
CA ASN A 61 -31.15 32.75 -0.41
C ASN A 61 -30.99 31.39 -1.10
N ILE A 62 -30.12 31.29 -2.11
CA ILE A 62 -29.82 30.05 -2.85
C ILE A 62 -28.32 29.77 -2.76
N TRP A 63 -27.94 28.51 -2.55
CA TRP A 63 -26.55 28.05 -2.58
C TRP A 63 -25.97 28.06 -4.00
N GLU A 64 -24.82 28.69 -4.16
CA GLU A 64 -24.09 28.76 -5.43
C GLU A 64 -22.62 28.35 -5.24
N PRO A 65 -22.16 27.28 -5.92
CA PRO A 65 -22.95 26.37 -6.76
C PRO A 65 -23.94 25.52 -5.94
N SER A 66 -25.05 25.12 -6.58
CA SER A 66 -26.14 24.37 -5.97
C SER A 66 -25.87 22.86 -5.87
N GLU A 67 -24.89 22.38 -6.64
CA GLU A 67 -24.44 20.99 -6.64
C GLU A 67 -23.00 20.92 -6.16
N VAL A 68 -22.72 19.94 -5.30
CA VAL A 68 -21.37 19.68 -4.83
C VAL A 68 -20.72 18.67 -5.77
N GLU A 69 -19.50 18.98 -6.20
CA GLU A 69 -18.72 18.12 -7.07
C GLU A 69 -18.49 16.73 -6.47
N GLU A 70 -18.28 15.75 -7.36
CA GLU A 70 -17.91 14.39 -6.98
C GLU A 70 -16.49 14.34 -6.40
N CYS A 71 -16.32 13.60 -5.30
CA CYS A 71 -15.01 13.28 -4.73
C CYS A 71 -14.39 12.07 -5.45
N ILE A 72 -13.22 12.29 -6.06
CA ILE A 72 -12.40 11.27 -6.73
C ILE A 72 -11.11 11.00 -5.93
N PRO A 73 -10.48 9.82 -6.05
CA PRO A 73 -9.21 9.55 -5.39
C PRO A 73 -8.13 10.53 -5.85
N ARG A 74 -7.40 11.12 -4.90
CA ARG A 74 -6.20 11.93 -5.18
C ARG A 74 -5.14 11.07 -5.86
N LYS A 75 -4.22 11.72 -6.56
CA LYS A 75 -3.11 11.05 -7.25
C LYS A 75 -1.80 11.25 -6.50
N CYS A 76 -0.95 10.23 -6.51
CA CYS A 76 0.45 10.38 -6.11
C CYS A 76 1.16 11.37 -7.04
N LEU A 77 1.79 12.39 -6.45
CA LEU A 77 2.43 13.48 -7.18
C LEU A 77 3.71 13.02 -7.90
N LYS A 78 4.47 12.14 -7.24
CA LYS A 78 5.70 11.58 -7.78
C LYS A 78 5.42 10.30 -8.56
N ASP A 79 6.31 10.00 -9.48
CA ASP A 79 6.37 8.70 -10.15
C ASP A 79 6.67 7.61 -9.11
N PRO A 80 6.16 6.38 -9.30
CA PRO A 80 6.50 5.28 -8.43
C PRO A 80 8.01 4.98 -8.51
N VAL A 81 8.51 4.30 -7.48
CA VAL A 81 9.93 3.91 -7.40
C VAL A 81 10.31 3.09 -8.62
N GLU A 82 11.46 3.40 -9.22
CA GLU A 82 11.96 2.67 -10.39
C GLU A 82 12.25 1.21 -10.03
N PRO A 83 11.95 0.26 -10.93
CA PRO A 83 12.31 -1.14 -10.74
C PRO A 83 13.83 -1.31 -10.68
N PHE A 84 14.31 -2.19 -9.79
CA PHE A 84 15.68 -2.67 -9.86
C PHE A 84 15.88 -3.56 -11.11
N GLU A 85 17.11 -3.65 -11.59
CA GLU A 85 17.46 -4.28 -12.88
C GLU A 85 16.69 -5.59 -13.18
N ASN A 86 16.15 -5.66 -14.40
CA ASN A 86 15.42 -6.82 -14.95
C ASN A 86 14.13 -7.23 -14.18
N MET A 87 13.67 -6.45 -13.20
CA MET A 87 12.38 -6.71 -12.57
C MET A 87 11.24 -6.49 -13.56
N THR A 88 10.26 -7.40 -13.53
CA THR A 88 9.04 -7.22 -14.33
C THR A 88 8.04 -6.39 -13.54
N VAL A 89 7.64 -5.24 -14.09
CA VAL A 89 6.67 -4.33 -13.47
C VAL A 89 5.26 -4.63 -13.99
N ARG A 90 4.31 -4.80 -13.07
CA ARG A 90 2.88 -4.84 -13.37
C ARG A 90 2.21 -3.59 -12.80
N TRP A 91 1.85 -2.67 -13.68
CA TRP A 91 1.22 -1.40 -13.34
C TRP A 91 -0.14 -1.25 -14.06
N PRO A 92 -1.26 -1.49 -13.36
CA PRO A 92 -2.59 -1.41 -13.95
C PRO A 92 -2.89 -0.01 -14.50
N ASN A 93 -3.16 0.08 -15.81
CA ASN A 93 -3.54 1.31 -16.51
C ASN A 93 -2.58 2.51 -16.33
N GLN A 94 -1.35 2.26 -15.85
CA GLN A 94 -0.40 3.32 -15.48
C GLN A 94 -0.99 4.42 -14.58
N SER A 95 -1.99 4.08 -13.77
CA SER A 95 -2.69 5.04 -12.92
C SER A 95 -1.90 5.37 -11.67
N ARG A 96 -1.99 6.63 -11.23
CA ARG A 96 -1.41 7.12 -9.96
C ARG A 96 -2.48 7.40 -8.91
N SER A 97 -3.72 6.99 -9.15
CA SER A 97 -4.81 7.20 -8.21
C SER A 97 -4.55 6.47 -6.89
N GLY A 98 -5.05 7.06 -5.80
CA GLY A 98 -5.01 6.44 -4.48
C GLY A 98 -5.57 5.02 -4.48
N GLY A 99 -4.88 4.12 -3.80
CA GLY A 99 -5.20 2.69 -3.71
C GLY A 99 -4.67 1.82 -4.85
N ILE A 100 -4.04 2.41 -5.90
CA ILE A 100 -3.38 1.62 -6.94
C ILE A 100 -2.12 0.95 -6.38
N GLU A 101 -2.00 -0.36 -6.62
CA GLU A 101 -0.86 -1.19 -6.28
C GLU A 101 -0.05 -1.55 -7.55
N ILE A 102 1.26 -1.31 -7.51
CA ILE A 102 2.23 -1.70 -8.54
C ILE A 102 3.02 -2.90 -8.02
N LYS A 103 3.10 -3.96 -8.82
CA LYS A 103 3.82 -5.19 -8.43
C LYS A 103 5.11 -5.35 -9.21
N TYR A 104 6.21 -5.47 -8.48
CA TYR A 104 7.55 -5.68 -9.00
C TYR A 104 7.93 -7.14 -8.79
N HIS A 105 8.17 -7.87 -9.87
CA HIS A 105 8.51 -9.29 -9.81
C HIS A 105 10.00 -9.46 -10.07
N CYS A 106 10.68 -10.15 -9.14
CA CYS A 106 12.06 -10.56 -9.35
C CYS A 106 12.16 -11.52 -10.54
N PRO A 107 13.29 -11.51 -11.27
CA PRO A 107 13.59 -12.50 -12.30
C PRO A 107 13.47 -13.95 -11.80
N PHE A 108 13.39 -14.90 -12.73
CA PHE A 108 13.29 -16.32 -12.39
C PHE A 108 14.47 -16.77 -11.51
N ARG A 109 14.19 -17.39 -10.36
CA ARG A 109 15.14 -17.82 -9.30
C ARG A 109 15.79 -16.70 -8.48
N TYR A 110 15.27 -15.48 -8.55
CA TYR A 110 15.70 -14.37 -7.70
C TYR A 110 14.62 -14.03 -6.66
N THR A 111 15.05 -13.49 -5.54
CA THR A 111 14.22 -13.02 -4.43
C THR A 111 14.77 -11.71 -3.90
N THR A 112 13.95 -10.95 -3.18
CA THR A 112 14.39 -9.73 -2.52
C THR A 112 15.43 -10.01 -1.43
N ASP A 113 16.43 -9.15 -1.34
CA ASP A 113 17.49 -9.31 -0.34
C ASP A 113 16.96 -9.16 1.08
N HIS A 114 16.01 -8.25 1.26
CA HIS A 114 15.48 -7.93 2.58
C HIS A 114 14.47 -8.98 3.07
N TYR A 115 13.47 -9.31 2.25
CA TYR A 115 12.35 -10.15 2.68
C TYR A 115 12.37 -11.58 2.14
N GLY A 116 13.25 -11.92 1.19
CA GLY A 116 13.28 -13.23 0.55
C GLY A 116 12.04 -13.53 -0.31
N THR A 117 11.29 -12.51 -0.72
CA THR A 117 10.06 -12.64 -1.52
C THR A 117 10.35 -12.50 -3.01
N ARG A 118 9.50 -13.08 -3.87
CA ARG A 118 9.61 -12.91 -5.34
C ARG A 118 8.89 -11.67 -5.86
N VAL A 119 7.99 -11.11 -5.05
CA VAL A 119 7.12 -9.99 -5.42
C VAL A 119 7.24 -8.93 -4.34
N GLN A 120 7.41 -7.69 -4.79
CA GLN A 120 7.28 -6.49 -3.98
C GLN A 120 6.13 -5.66 -4.52
N SER A 121 5.50 -4.88 -3.65
CA SER A 121 4.38 -4.03 -4.00
C SER A 121 4.69 -2.59 -3.59
N ASN A 122 4.31 -1.63 -4.42
CA ASN A 122 4.29 -0.21 -4.08
C ASN A 122 2.87 0.31 -4.25
N THR A 123 2.30 0.93 -3.22
CA THR A 123 0.91 1.39 -3.20
C THR A 123 0.83 2.89 -3.01
N CYS A 124 0.00 3.56 -3.82
CA CYS A 124 -0.27 4.98 -3.65
C CYS A 124 -1.26 5.18 -2.48
N ILE A 125 -0.80 5.68 -1.34
CA ILE A 125 -1.61 5.84 -0.12
C ILE A 125 -1.59 7.28 0.38
N TRP A 126 -2.59 7.65 1.17
CA TRP A 126 -2.63 8.96 1.83
C TRP A 126 -1.78 8.95 3.09
N ASN A 127 -0.85 9.90 3.18
CA ASN A 127 -0.05 10.15 4.37
C ASN A 127 -0.77 11.19 5.26
N ASN A 128 -1.06 10.83 6.50
CA ASN A 128 -1.79 11.67 7.45
C ASN A 128 -0.96 12.85 7.99
N GLU A 129 0.37 12.76 7.97
CA GLU A 129 1.27 13.79 8.47
C GLU A 129 1.48 14.89 7.42
N THR A 130 1.66 14.50 6.16
CA THR A 130 1.90 15.44 5.05
C THR A 130 0.62 15.89 4.35
N ASP A 131 -0.51 15.20 4.56
CA ASP A 131 -1.76 15.32 3.79
C ASP A 131 -1.56 15.12 2.27
N LEU A 132 -0.51 14.41 1.88
CA LEU A 132 -0.19 14.09 0.48
C LEU A 132 -0.43 12.61 0.16
N MET A 133 -0.57 12.33 -1.13
CA MET A 133 -0.55 10.95 -1.64
C MET A 133 0.88 10.55 -1.95
N GLU A 134 1.33 9.46 -1.35
CA GLU A 134 2.71 8.98 -1.41
C GLU A 134 2.76 7.50 -1.76
N TRP A 135 3.78 7.11 -2.51
CA TRP A 135 4.08 5.72 -2.85
C TRP A 135 4.76 5.04 -1.66
N THR A 136 4.17 3.96 -1.16
CA THR A 136 4.68 3.19 -0.01
C THR A 136 4.82 1.71 -0.34
N PRO A 137 5.98 1.08 -0.05
CA PRO A 137 7.20 1.70 0.47
C PRO A 137 7.88 2.61 -0.57
N ASP A 138 8.72 3.52 -0.10
CA ASP A 138 9.52 4.45 -0.92
C ASP A 138 10.79 3.81 -1.51
N VAL A 139 11.07 2.55 -1.14
CA VAL A 139 12.21 1.77 -1.64
C VAL A 139 11.74 0.41 -2.12
N ILE A 140 12.22 0.01 -3.30
CA ILE A 140 12.11 -1.35 -3.84
C ILE A 140 13.48 -2.01 -3.70
N TYR A 141 13.54 -3.13 -2.97
CA TYR A 141 14.79 -3.80 -2.68
C TYR A 141 15.33 -4.54 -3.91
N PRO A 142 16.66 -4.61 -4.05
CA PRO A 142 17.28 -5.39 -5.11
C PRO A 142 16.92 -6.87 -4.99
N CYS A 143 16.86 -7.53 -6.14
CA CYS A 143 16.70 -8.96 -6.23
C CYS A 143 18.09 -9.60 -6.31
N SER A 144 18.45 -10.45 -5.36
CA SER A 144 19.59 -11.36 -5.51
C SER A 144 19.10 -12.79 -5.71
N ARG A 145 20.00 -13.58 -6.28
CA ARG A 145 19.91 -15.02 -6.18
C ARG A 145 20.33 -15.35 -4.75
N LYS A 146 19.41 -15.26 -3.77
CA LYS A 146 19.63 -15.88 -2.46
C LYS A 146 19.58 -17.39 -2.69
N TYR A 147 20.75 -17.92 -3.08
CA TYR A 147 21.02 -19.31 -3.38
C TYR A 147 20.41 -20.19 -2.27
N GLU A 148 19.71 -21.28 -2.55
CA GLU A 148 20.30 -22.61 -2.80
C GLU A 148 21.54 -22.97 -1.94
N LEU A 149 22.39 -22.03 -1.53
CA LEU A 149 23.51 -22.25 -0.61
C LEU A 149 23.04 -22.79 0.75
N TYR A 150 21.89 -22.33 1.28
CA TYR A 150 21.36 -22.94 2.50
C TYR A 150 20.87 -24.37 2.28
N LEU A 151 20.28 -24.71 1.13
CA LEU A 151 19.88 -26.08 0.82
C LEU A 151 21.10 -26.97 0.58
N ILE A 152 22.15 -26.46 -0.07
CA ILE A 152 23.42 -27.18 -0.24
C ILE A 152 24.10 -27.38 1.12
N ILE A 153 24.13 -26.38 2.00
CA ILE A 153 24.70 -26.51 3.34
C ILE A 153 23.87 -27.48 4.20
N ILE A 154 22.53 -27.49 4.09
CA ILE A 154 21.67 -28.44 4.81
C ILE A 154 21.83 -29.86 4.23
N GLU A 155 21.90 -30.05 2.92
CA GLU A 155 22.19 -31.34 2.29
C GLU A 155 23.58 -31.86 2.68
N TYR A 156 24.59 -30.98 2.68
CA TYR A 156 25.96 -31.31 3.06
C TYR A 156 26.07 -31.64 4.55
N ALA A 157 25.44 -30.86 5.43
CA ALA A 157 25.36 -31.15 6.87
C ALA A 157 24.56 -32.42 7.17
N SER A 158 23.52 -32.74 6.37
CA SER A 158 22.77 -34.01 6.49
C SER A 158 23.61 -35.22 6.07
N ARG A 159 24.50 -35.06 5.07
CA ARG A 159 25.46 -36.10 4.68
C ARG A 159 26.53 -36.29 5.74
N GLU A 160 27.04 -35.23 6.36
CA GLU A 160 28.01 -35.36 7.46
C GLU A 160 27.39 -35.97 8.73
N THR A 161 26.12 -35.67 9.05
CA THR A 161 25.45 -36.36 10.18
C THR A 161 25.17 -37.84 9.89
N GLN A 162 24.93 -38.23 8.63
CA GLN A 162 24.92 -39.65 8.27
C GLN A 162 26.31 -40.28 8.36
N VAL A 163 27.38 -39.59 7.97
CA VAL A 163 28.76 -40.07 8.12
C VAL A 163 29.16 -40.20 9.60
N PHE A 164 28.75 -39.27 10.47
CA PHE A 164 28.96 -39.39 11.91
C PHE A 164 28.20 -40.58 12.50
N HIS A 165 26.94 -40.81 12.12
CA HIS A 165 26.19 -41.99 12.57
C HIS A 165 26.70 -43.32 11.98
N LEU A 166 27.30 -43.32 10.78
CA LEU A 166 27.96 -44.49 10.20
C LEU A 166 29.34 -44.76 10.83
N CYS A 167 30.11 -43.71 11.15
CA CYS A 167 31.40 -43.85 11.85
C CYS A 167 31.22 -44.37 13.28
N GLU A 168 30.17 -43.96 13.99
CA GLU A 168 29.87 -44.50 15.33
C GLU A 168 29.52 -46.00 15.28
N LYS A 169 28.72 -46.41 14.28
CA LYS A 169 28.37 -47.84 14.09
C LYS A 169 29.56 -48.70 13.65
N VAL A 170 30.48 -48.14 12.85
CA VAL A 170 31.69 -48.85 12.41
C VAL A 170 32.71 -48.98 13.56
N MET A 171 32.88 -47.97 14.41
CA MET A 171 33.75 -48.08 15.59
C MET A 171 33.23 -49.08 16.64
N ILE A 172 31.91 -49.17 16.84
CA ILE A 172 31.31 -50.18 17.74
C ILE A 172 31.52 -51.61 17.20
N SER A 173 31.55 -51.78 15.87
CA SER A 173 31.74 -53.09 15.25
C SER A 173 33.20 -53.60 15.32
N ILE A 174 34.17 -52.68 15.32
CA ILE A 174 35.60 -53.04 15.39
C ILE A 174 36.00 -53.49 16.82
N ASN A 175 35.38 -52.92 17.86
CA ASN A 175 35.65 -53.35 19.25
C ASN A 175 35.04 -54.72 19.60
N MET A 176 33.96 -55.16 18.95
CA MET A 176 33.39 -56.49 19.21
C MET A 176 34.18 -57.64 18.57
N VAL A 177 35.01 -57.37 17.55
CA VAL A 177 35.84 -58.41 16.90
C VAL A 177 37.13 -58.69 17.70
N GLN A 178 37.58 -57.77 18.56
CA GLN A 178 38.76 -57.98 19.39
C GLN A 178 38.51 -58.78 20.68
N GLU A 179 37.26 -58.91 21.14
CA GLU A 179 36.93 -59.71 22.34
C GLU A 179 36.60 -61.18 22.06
N LEU A 180 36.37 -61.58 20.81
CA LEU A 180 36.10 -62.98 20.44
C LEU A 180 37.35 -63.75 19.96
N GLY A 181 38.53 -63.11 20.03
CA GLY A 181 39.82 -63.67 19.62
C GLY A 181 40.81 -63.94 20.77
N ARG A 182 40.35 -63.94 22.02
CA ARG A 182 41.10 -64.38 23.21
C ARG A 182 40.35 -65.52 23.88
#